data_AF-A0A2G3A5W2-F1
#
_entry.id   AF-A0A2G3A5W2-F1
#
_cell.length_a   1.000
_cell.length_b   1.000
_cell.length_c   1.000
_cell.angle_alpha   90.00
_cell.angle_beta   90.00
_cell.angle_gamma   90.00
#
_symmetry.space_group_name_H-M   'P 1'
#
loop_
_entity.id
_entity.type
_entity.pdbx_description
1 polymer ?
#
loop_
_entity_poly.entity_id
_entity_poly.type
_entity_poly.pdbx_seq_one_letter_code
_entity_poly.pdbx_strand_id
1 'polypeptide(L)'
;MGRGGMKGGNRVALVPHRHEGVFIAKLKEDALCTKNLVPGRGEPTAISGGAHGPKVEYRVWNPFHSKVAASVLGGVDANWIKPGTHVLYLGAALGTTVSHVSDIVGPVNIQSILLIIYAVEFSHRSGRDLVNMAKKRTNIIPIIEDARHPAKYRMLVGMWM
;
A
#
# COMPACT_ATOMS: atom_id res chain seq x y z
N MET A 1 -16.91 -0.10 23.15
CA MET A 1 -17.84 0.47 22.14
C MET A 1 -17.24 0.27 20.76
N GLY A 2 -17.87 -0.53 19.91
CA GLY A 2 -17.37 -0.83 18.57
C GLY A 2 -17.51 0.38 17.65
N ARG A 3 -16.39 0.86 17.10
CA ARG A 3 -16.37 1.87 16.04
C ARG A 3 -17.02 1.27 14.79
N GLY A 4 -18.17 1.83 14.40
CA GLY A 4 -18.88 1.44 13.18
C GLY A 4 -17.98 1.64 11.95
N GLY A 5 -17.82 0.58 11.16
CA GLY A 5 -17.14 0.63 9.88
C GLY A 5 -17.84 1.59 8.92
N MET A 6 -17.07 2.37 8.16
CA MET A 6 -17.57 3.28 7.13
C MET A 6 -18.25 2.49 6.02
N LYS A 7 -19.53 2.79 5.76
CA LYS A 7 -20.30 2.22 4.64
C LYS A 7 -19.75 2.74 3.31
N GLY A 8 -19.13 1.86 2.52
CA GLY A 8 -18.67 2.15 1.15
C GLY A 8 -19.83 2.25 0.17
N GLY A 9 -19.83 3.28 -0.69
CA GLY A 9 -20.84 3.41 -1.76
C GLY A 9 -21.10 4.83 -2.27
N ASN A 10 -20.74 5.88 -1.54
CA ASN A 10 -20.94 7.25 -2.00
C ASN A 10 -19.89 7.64 -3.07
N ARG A 11 -20.31 8.42 -4.08
CA ARG A 11 -19.36 9.15 -4.93
C ARG A 11 -18.72 10.23 -4.06
N VAL A 12 -17.49 9.98 -3.63
CA VAL A 12 -16.72 10.89 -2.81
C VAL A 12 -15.82 11.71 -3.72
N ALA A 13 -15.72 13.02 -3.49
CA ALA A 13 -14.73 13.84 -4.19
C ALA A 13 -13.32 13.42 -3.73
N LEU A 14 -12.50 12.98 -4.68
CA LEU A 14 -11.10 12.62 -4.44
C LEU A 14 -10.20 13.74 -4.94
N VAL A 15 -9.32 14.21 -4.07
CA VAL A 15 -8.34 15.25 -4.37
C VAL A 15 -6.94 14.64 -4.28
N PRO A 16 -6.06 14.83 -5.26
CA PRO A 16 -4.66 14.41 -5.15
C PRO A 16 -3.97 15.08 -3.94
N HIS A 17 -3.18 14.32 -3.19
CA HIS A 17 -2.30 14.86 -2.15
C HIS A 17 -1.01 15.40 -2.78
N ARG A 18 -0.22 16.19 -2.03
CA ARG A 18 1.11 16.64 -2.47
C ARG A 18 2.13 15.51 -2.67
N HIS A 19 1.88 14.33 -2.07
CA HIS A 19 2.71 13.15 -2.25
C HIS A 19 2.09 12.29 -3.34
N GLU A 20 2.88 11.94 -4.35
CA GLU A 20 2.43 11.18 -5.51
C GLU A 20 1.83 9.82 -5.10
N GLY A 21 0.72 9.44 -5.74
CA GLY A 21 0.00 8.19 -5.44
C GLY A 21 -0.86 8.21 -4.17
N VAL A 22 -0.86 9.31 -3.41
CA VAL A 22 -1.73 9.53 -2.24
C VAL A 22 -2.86 10.49 -2.58
N PHE A 23 -4.04 10.23 -2.03
CA PHE A 23 -5.26 11.00 -2.29
C PHE A 23 -5.96 11.36 -0.97
N ILE A 24 -6.76 12.42 -0.97
CA ILE A 24 -7.69 12.77 0.09
C ILE A 24 -9.11 12.56 -0.42
N ALA A 25 -9.88 11.73 0.29
CA ALA A 25 -11.31 11.61 0.12
C ALA A 25 -12.01 12.69 0.95
N LYS A 26 -12.68 13.63 0.29
CA LYS A 26 -13.47 14.71 0.93
C LYS A 26 -14.80 14.16 1.41
N LEU A 27 -14.85 13.85 2.71
CA LEU A 27 -16.02 13.30 3.40
C LEU A 27 -16.48 14.28 4.49
N LYS A 28 -17.33 13.84 5.42
CA LYS A 28 -17.59 14.60 6.65
C LYS A 28 -16.31 14.81 7.45
N GLU A 29 -15.44 13.80 7.45
CA GLU A 29 -14.07 13.85 7.97
C GLU A 29 -13.15 13.39 6.85
N ASP A 30 -12.23 14.27 6.43
CA ASP A 30 -11.28 13.96 5.36
C ASP A 30 -10.46 12.70 5.68
N ALA A 31 -10.29 11.83 4.69
CA ALA A 31 -9.57 10.58 4.86
C ALA A 31 -8.46 10.41 3.83
N LEU A 32 -7.27 10.00 4.29
CA LEU A 32 -6.16 9.64 3.42
C LEU A 32 -6.50 8.34 2.65
N CYS A 33 -6.15 8.26 1.38
CA CYS A 33 -6.51 7.16 0.49
C CYS A 33 -5.38 6.79 -0.47
N THR A 34 -5.35 5.53 -0.91
CA THR A 34 -4.50 5.03 -2.01
C THR A 34 -5.35 4.35 -3.08
N LYS A 35 -4.87 4.36 -4.34
CA LYS A 35 -5.53 3.69 -5.46
C LYS A 35 -5.37 2.18 -5.34
N ASN A 36 -6.47 1.45 -5.21
CA ASN A 36 -6.43 0.02 -4.95
C ASN A 36 -5.92 -0.76 -6.18
N LEU A 37 -4.82 -1.50 -6.03
CA LEU A 37 -4.32 -2.39 -7.08
C LEU A 37 -5.09 -3.70 -7.21
N VAL A 38 -5.86 -4.09 -6.19
CA VAL A 38 -6.65 -5.34 -6.20
C VAL A 38 -8.12 -5.00 -5.93
N PRO A 39 -8.86 -4.53 -6.96
CA PRO A 39 -10.28 -4.17 -6.82
C PRO A 39 -11.14 -5.33 -6.33
N GLY A 40 -12.23 -5.01 -5.63
CA GLY A 40 -13.23 -5.99 -5.16
C GLY A 40 -12.84 -6.80 -3.92
N ARG A 41 -11.69 -6.51 -3.28
CA ARG A 41 -11.22 -7.19 -2.06
C ARG A 41 -10.76 -6.18 -1.01
N GLY A 42 -11.30 -6.30 0.22
CA GLY A 42 -11.09 -5.37 1.33
C GLY A 42 -12.20 -4.33 1.42
N GLU A 43 -12.14 -3.40 2.40
CA GLU A 43 -13.13 -2.33 2.56
C GLU A 43 -12.90 -1.23 1.49
N PRO A 44 -13.76 -1.13 0.46
CA PRO A 44 -13.69 -0.05 -0.52
C PRO A 44 -14.38 1.17 0.09
N THR A 45 -13.70 2.31 0.11
CA THR A 45 -14.21 3.50 0.80
C THR A 45 -14.59 4.61 -0.17
N ALA A 46 -13.98 4.65 -1.36
CA ALA A 46 -14.40 5.52 -2.45
C ALA A 46 -14.27 4.83 -3.82
N ILE A 47 -15.26 5.03 -4.69
CA ILE A 47 -15.24 4.57 -6.09
C ILE A 47 -15.24 5.82 -6.96
N SER A 48 -14.26 5.93 -7.85
CA SER A 48 -14.27 6.93 -8.91
C SER A 48 -14.40 6.25 -10.27
N GLY A 49 -15.22 6.80 -11.14
CA GLY A 49 -15.54 6.21 -12.44
C GLY A 49 -16.86 5.45 -12.41
N GLY A 50 -17.73 5.75 -13.36
CA GLY A 50 -19.07 5.17 -13.49
C GLY A 50 -19.52 5.05 -14.95
N ALA A 51 -20.40 4.07 -15.17
CA ALA A 51 -21.16 3.69 -16.38
C ALA A 51 -20.38 3.29 -17.65
N HIS A 52 -19.36 4.02 -18.10
CA HIS A 52 -18.70 3.77 -19.40
C HIS A 52 -17.16 3.73 -19.36
N GLY A 53 -16.54 3.75 -18.17
CA GLY A 53 -15.08 3.67 -17.98
C GLY A 53 -14.66 2.68 -16.91
N PRO A 54 -13.36 2.32 -16.83
CA PRO A 54 -12.87 1.36 -15.84
C PRO A 54 -13.14 1.87 -14.42
N LYS A 55 -13.79 1.03 -13.61
CA LYS A 55 -14.07 1.32 -12.20
C LYS A 55 -12.74 1.36 -11.44
N VAL A 56 -12.40 2.52 -10.88
CA VAL A 56 -11.21 2.67 -10.03
C VAL A 56 -11.67 2.72 -8.57
N GLU A 57 -11.11 1.83 -7.76
CA GLU A 57 -11.39 1.76 -6.33
C GLU A 57 -10.26 2.39 -5.53
N TYR A 58 -10.61 3.11 -4.48
CA TYR A 58 -9.68 3.70 -3.52
C TYR A 58 -9.96 3.12 -2.14
N ARG A 59 -8.89 2.93 -1.36
CA ARG A 59 -8.95 2.41 0.01
C ARG A 59 -8.41 3.45 0.97
N VAL A 60 -9.14 3.66 2.07
CA VAL A 60 -8.72 4.52 3.17
C VAL A 60 -7.48 3.95 3.83
N TRP A 61 -6.51 4.83 4.04
CA TRP A 61 -5.26 4.55 4.72
C TRP A 61 -5.30 5.13 6.12
N ASN A 62 -5.49 4.27 7.12
CA ASN A 62 -5.71 4.69 8.50
C ASN A 62 -4.40 5.12 9.19
N PRO A 63 -4.24 6.39 9.61
CA PRO A 63 -3.04 6.88 10.30
C PRO A 63 -2.81 6.26 11.67
N PHE A 64 -3.86 5.77 12.36
CA PHE A 64 -3.72 5.13 13.67
C PHE A 64 -3.13 3.72 13.60
N HIS A 65 -3.10 3.10 12.42
CA HIS A 65 -2.56 1.77 12.20
C HIS A 65 -1.33 1.77 11.28
N SER A 66 -0.93 2.93 10.75
CA SER A 66 0.19 3.06 9.84
C SER A 66 1.01 4.31 10.17
N LYS A 67 2.25 4.08 10.62
CA LYS A 67 3.20 5.17 10.91
C LYS A 67 3.51 6.02 9.67
N VAL A 68 3.52 5.40 8.49
CA VAL A 68 3.73 6.12 7.23
C VAL A 68 2.54 7.04 6.93
N ALA A 69 1.30 6.56 7.05
CA ALA A 69 0.13 7.44 6.91
C ALA A 69 0.12 8.56 7.95
N ALA A 70 0.47 8.26 9.21
CA ALA A 70 0.59 9.26 10.26
C ALA A 70 1.64 10.33 9.91
N SER A 71 2.79 9.95 9.33
CA SER A 71 3.82 10.90 8.89
C SER A 71 3.37 11.78 7.72
N VAL A 72 2.63 11.20 6.77
CA VAL A 72 2.04 11.94 5.65
C VAL A 72 1.01 12.95 6.16
N LEU A 73 0.14 12.53 7.08
CA LEU A 73 -0.84 13.41 7.70
C LEU A 73 -0.19 14.48 8.59
N GLY A 74 0.91 14.13 9.26
CA GLY A 74 1.72 15.02 10.08
C GLY A 74 2.55 16.02 9.27
N GLY A 75 2.52 15.96 7.93
CA GLY A 75 3.11 16.97 7.09
C GLY A 75 4.61 16.78 6.81
N VAL A 76 5.12 15.54 6.74
CA VAL A 76 6.50 15.26 6.29
C VAL A 76 6.77 15.80 4.88
N ASP A 77 7.89 16.50 4.66
CA ASP A 77 8.18 17.15 3.36
C ASP A 77 8.31 16.16 2.21
N ALA A 78 9.06 15.07 2.41
CA ALA A 78 9.26 14.01 1.43
C ALA A 78 9.12 12.63 2.08
N ASN A 79 8.27 11.77 1.50
CA ASN A 79 8.06 10.39 1.95
C ASN A 79 8.78 9.35 1.08
N TRP A 80 9.40 9.75 -0.04
CA TRP A 80 10.20 8.96 -1.02
C TRP A 80 9.52 7.72 -1.63
N ILE A 81 8.33 7.36 -1.16
CA ILE A 81 7.48 6.32 -1.72
C ILE A 81 6.64 6.98 -2.81
N LYS A 82 6.99 6.71 -4.05
CA LYS A 82 6.34 7.29 -5.22
C LYS A 82 5.98 6.19 -6.23
N PRO A 83 5.04 6.45 -7.15
CA PRO A 83 4.88 5.59 -8.31
C PRO A 83 6.21 5.41 -9.02
N GLY A 84 6.56 4.18 -9.39
CA GLY A 84 7.83 3.95 -10.09
C GLY A 84 9.02 3.55 -9.20
N THR A 85 8.91 3.62 -7.87
CA THR A 85 10.05 3.40 -6.96
C THR A 85 10.15 1.97 -6.43
N HIS A 86 11.38 1.50 -6.24
CA HIS A 86 11.66 0.30 -5.45
C HIS A 86 11.60 0.60 -3.95
N VAL A 87 11.06 -0.36 -3.18
CA VAL A 87 10.98 -0.22 -1.73
C VAL A 87 11.41 -1.50 -1.04
N LEU A 88 12.40 -1.39 -0.15
CA LEU A 88 12.69 -2.42 0.86
C LEU A 88 11.96 -2.03 2.15
N TYR A 89 10.96 -2.80 2.53
CA TYR A 89 10.15 -2.58 3.72
C TYR A 89 10.57 -3.58 4.82
N LEU A 90 11.17 -3.08 5.90
CA LEU A 90 11.61 -3.89 7.03
C LEU A 90 10.55 -3.91 8.14
N GLY A 91 10.18 -5.10 8.62
CA GLY A 91 9.14 -5.26 9.63
C GLY A 91 7.73 -5.10 9.03
N ALA A 92 7.44 -5.86 7.99
CA ALA A 92 6.18 -5.80 7.25
C ALA A 92 4.95 -6.27 8.06
N ALA A 93 5.16 -7.03 9.14
CA ALA A 93 4.15 -7.65 9.98
C ALA A 93 3.07 -8.35 9.15
N LEU A 94 1.80 -7.96 9.31
CA LEU A 94 0.65 -8.50 8.59
C LEU A 94 0.49 -7.92 7.17
N GLY A 95 1.34 -6.98 6.76
CA GLY A 95 1.29 -6.35 5.44
C GLY A 95 0.23 -5.26 5.28
N THR A 96 -0.35 -4.74 6.37
CA THR A 96 -1.37 -3.67 6.32
C THR A 96 -0.84 -2.41 5.63
N THR A 97 0.28 -1.86 6.12
CA THR A 97 0.93 -0.69 5.52
C THR A 97 1.57 -1.02 4.18
N VAL A 98 2.25 -2.17 4.07
CA VAL A 98 2.89 -2.62 2.82
C VAL A 98 1.89 -2.68 1.66
N SER A 99 0.63 -3.05 1.94
CA SER A 99 -0.42 -3.06 0.91
C SER A 99 -0.76 -1.67 0.36
N HIS A 100 -0.62 -0.60 1.16
CA HIS A 100 -0.79 0.79 0.72
C HIS A 100 0.46 1.31 0.02
N VAL A 101 1.65 0.93 0.49
CA VAL A 101 2.92 1.22 -0.21
C VAL A 101 2.88 0.62 -1.62
N SER A 102 2.40 -0.62 -1.74
CA SER A 102 2.14 -1.27 -3.02
C SER A 102 1.20 -0.48 -3.90
N ASP A 103 0.07 -0.03 -3.36
CA ASP A 103 -0.88 0.78 -4.11
C ASP A 103 -0.25 2.06 -4.68
N ILE A 104 0.68 2.69 -3.94
CA ILE A 104 1.39 3.90 -4.36
C ILE A 104 2.44 3.61 -5.43
N VAL A 105 3.28 2.58 -5.23
CA VAL A 105 4.33 2.19 -6.19
C VAL A 105 3.74 1.81 -7.54
N GLY A 106 2.55 1.19 -7.52
CA GLY A 106 1.82 0.81 -8.72
C GLY A 106 2.13 -0.60 -9.21
N PRO A 107 1.46 -1.04 -10.30
CA PRO A 107 1.63 -2.38 -10.85
C PRO A 107 2.98 -2.51 -11.55
N VAL A 108 3.52 -3.73 -11.59
CA VAL A 108 4.69 -4.06 -12.42
C VAL A 108 4.33 -3.81 -13.88
N ASN A 109 5.09 -2.97 -14.58
CA ASN A 109 4.95 -2.78 -16.03
C ASN A 109 6.02 -3.61 -16.75
N ILE A 110 5.73 -4.08 -17.96
CA ILE A 110 6.57 -5.06 -18.69
C ILE A 110 7.98 -4.50 -19.02
N GLN A 111 8.13 -3.18 -19.01
CA GLN A 111 9.40 -2.50 -19.29
C GLN A 111 10.22 -2.24 -18.02
N SER A 112 9.59 -2.34 -16.85
CA SER A 112 10.18 -2.20 -15.53
C SER A 112 9.80 -3.41 -14.67
N ILE A 113 10.68 -4.43 -14.70
CA ILE A 113 10.92 -5.33 -13.55
C ILE A 113 11.24 -4.55 -12.25
N LEU A 114 11.42 -3.23 -12.38
CA LEU A 114 11.87 -2.27 -11.38
C LEU A 114 10.81 -1.77 -10.36
N LEU A 115 9.62 -2.38 -10.27
CA LEU A 115 8.53 -1.89 -9.40
C LEU A 115 8.24 -2.84 -8.24
N ILE A 116 9.30 -3.32 -7.60
CA ILE A 116 9.22 -4.39 -6.58
C ILE A 116 9.31 -3.82 -5.18
N ILE A 117 8.41 -4.30 -4.32
CA ILE A 117 8.46 -4.12 -2.88
C ILE A 117 8.96 -5.40 -2.23
N TYR A 118 10.11 -5.32 -1.58
CA TYR A 118 10.65 -6.39 -0.76
C TYR A 118 10.16 -6.21 0.67
N ALA A 119 9.27 -7.09 1.13
CA ALA A 119 8.66 -7.00 2.45
C ALA A 119 9.30 -8.03 3.38
N VAL A 120 10.19 -7.59 4.27
CA VAL A 120 10.91 -8.45 5.22
C VAL A 120 10.12 -8.56 6.51
N GLU A 121 9.87 -9.79 6.95
CA GLU A 121 9.23 -10.08 8.23
C GLU A 121 9.87 -11.30 8.89
N PHE A 122 10.14 -11.22 10.20
CA PHE A 122 10.80 -12.31 10.92
C PHE A 122 9.81 -13.34 11.46
N SER A 123 8.62 -12.90 11.88
CA SER A 123 7.63 -13.78 12.48
C SER A 123 7.00 -14.71 11.45
N HIS A 124 7.08 -16.01 11.66
CA HIS A 124 6.41 -17.01 10.83
C HIS A 124 4.88 -16.85 10.85
N ARG A 125 4.31 -16.45 12.01
CA ARG A 125 2.87 -16.25 12.14
C ARG A 125 2.41 -15.10 11.25
N SER A 126 3.03 -13.93 11.40
CA SER A 126 2.72 -12.74 10.60
C SER A 126 3.09 -12.95 9.13
N GLY A 127 4.17 -13.70 8.88
CA GLY A 127 4.63 -14.07 7.55
C GLY A 127 3.59 -14.85 6.73
N ARG A 128 2.77 -15.70 7.35
CA ARG A 128 1.67 -16.39 6.65
C ARG A 128 0.67 -15.40 6.06
N ASP A 129 0.28 -14.39 6.84
CA ASP A 129 -0.65 -13.36 6.39
C ASP A 129 -0.02 -12.46 5.33
N LEU A 130 1.26 -12.11 5.50
CA LEU A 130 2.04 -11.36 4.52
C LEU A 130 2.11 -12.10 3.17
N VAL A 131 2.40 -13.40 3.18
CA VAL A 131 2.42 -14.24 1.97
C VAL A 131 1.03 -14.31 1.32
N ASN A 132 -0.03 -14.48 2.12
CA ASN A 132 -1.40 -14.52 1.58
C ASN A 132 -1.85 -13.18 0.98
N MET A 133 -1.32 -12.07 1.49
CA MET A 133 -1.52 -10.74 0.92
C MET A 133 -0.72 -10.56 -0.37
N ALA A 134 0.55 -10.99 -0.40
CA ALA A 134 1.43 -10.94 -1.55
C ALA A 134 0.93 -11.81 -2.72
N LYS A 135 0.27 -12.95 -2.47
CA LYS A 135 -0.39 -13.74 -3.53
C LYS A 135 -1.38 -12.93 -4.37
N LYS A 136 -1.94 -11.86 -3.80
CA LYS A 136 -2.92 -11.00 -4.47
C LYS A 136 -2.26 -9.78 -5.14
N ARG A 137 -1.02 -9.44 -4.76
CA ARG A 137 -0.29 -8.26 -5.20
C ARG A 137 1.05 -8.68 -5.79
N THR A 138 1.12 -8.69 -7.13
CA THR A 138 2.28 -9.19 -7.88
C THR A 138 3.54 -8.34 -7.72
N ASN A 139 3.42 -7.11 -7.23
CA ASN A 139 4.52 -6.19 -6.97
C ASN A 139 5.12 -6.34 -5.55
N ILE A 140 4.71 -7.34 -4.76
CA ILE A 140 5.25 -7.58 -3.41
C ILE A 140 5.95 -8.94 -3.37
N ILE A 141 7.21 -8.94 -2.96
CA ILE A 141 7.99 -10.14 -2.64
C ILE A 141 8.09 -10.26 -1.12
N PRO A 142 7.39 -11.22 -0.50
CA PRO A 142 7.50 -11.47 0.93
C PRO A 142 8.80 -12.23 1.24
N ILE A 143 9.58 -11.74 2.19
CA ILE A 143 10.83 -12.37 2.65
C ILE A 143 10.64 -12.68 4.13
N ILE A 144 10.53 -13.97 4.47
CA ILE A 144 10.37 -14.40 5.87
C ILE A 144 11.74 -14.72 6.46
N GLU A 145 12.46 -13.67 6.85
CA GLU A 145 13.81 -13.74 7.41
C GLU A 145 14.06 -12.61 8.41
N ASP A 146 15.13 -12.75 9.20
CA ASP A 146 15.56 -11.72 10.13
C ASP A 146 16.25 -10.56 9.40
N ALA A 147 15.68 -9.36 9.48
CA ALA A 147 16.21 -8.13 8.88
C ALA A 147 17.62 -7.76 9.38
N ARG A 148 18.07 -8.30 10.53
CA ARG A 148 19.43 -8.10 11.04
C ARG A 148 20.50 -8.86 10.27
N HIS A 149 20.11 -9.81 9.42
CA HIS A 149 21.02 -10.68 8.66
C HIS A 149 20.80 -10.54 7.14
N PRO A 150 21.08 -9.37 6.53
CA PRO A 150 20.80 -9.11 5.12
C PRO A 150 21.47 -10.07 4.15
N ALA A 151 22.61 -10.66 4.53
CA ALA A 151 23.28 -11.67 3.72
C ALA A 151 22.42 -12.91 3.41
N LYS A 152 21.46 -13.25 4.28
CA LYS A 152 20.57 -14.42 4.10
C LYS A 152 19.57 -14.26 2.98
N TYR A 153 19.11 -13.04 2.74
CA TYR A 153 18.10 -12.73 1.71
C TYR A 153 18.64 -11.84 0.59
N ARG A 154 19.96 -11.56 0.58
CA ARG A 154 20.61 -10.75 -0.47
C ARG A 154 20.38 -11.27 -1.87
N MET A 155 20.23 -12.59 -2.03
CA MET A 155 20.01 -13.22 -3.34
C MET A 155 18.60 -12.97 -3.88
N LEU A 156 17.65 -12.65 -3.00
CA LEU A 156 16.26 -12.33 -3.37
C LEU A 156 16.12 -10.85 -3.75
N VAL A 157 16.93 -9.99 -3.13
CA VAL A 157 16.95 -8.55 -3.42
C VAL A 157 17.86 -8.31 -4.61
N GLY A 158 17.28 -7.98 -5.77
CA GLY A 158 18.06 -7.66 -6.97
C GLY A 158 19.01 -6.49 -6.72
N MET A 159 20.22 -6.57 -7.28
CA MET A 159 21.18 -5.46 -7.25
C MET A 159 20.82 -4.54 -8.41
N TRP A 160 20.30 -3.36 -8.08
CA TRP A 160 19.88 -2.36 -9.07
C TRP A 160 21.04 -1.41 -9.30
N MET A 161 21.60 -1.42 -10.51
CA MET A 161 22.66 -0.51 -10.99
C MET A 161 22.04 0.69 -11.70
#